data_AF-A0A9D4W852-F1
#
_entry.id   AF-A0A9D4W852-F1
#
_cell.length_a   1.000
_cell.length_b   1.000
_cell.length_c   1.000
_cell.angle_alpha   90.00
_cell.angle_beta   90.00
_cell.angle_gamma   90.00
#
_symmetry.space_group_name_H-M   'P 1'
#
loop_
_entity.id
_entity.type
_entity.pdbx_description
1 polymer ?
#
loop_
_entity_poly.entity_id
_entity_poly.type
_entity_poly.pdbx_seq_one_letter_code
_entity_poly.pdbx_strand_id
1 'polypeptide(L)'
;MSQSPNEVNTFRTTYHEDRYEQIKSRSMVEEKHWMYQNDTYPEVTNILKKQKLIYFNDKIQPVSLDLIWEFYANALRVTSDEDDPTGNAAFVSWVRGKVIKYDGKTINSVLKCKFYDSVCPFNEMKRSDKNYWPYTDMKNSLIRPGHDWAPTSKISPAKVMVVDLAPIPKALAYFIHHNLSTNRSGSELISERALLLHQILHQKQVNIGQIIAADMDDIAQSPKKSLGHATVIYLLRGRSQMIRPDL
;
A
#
# COMPACT_ATOMS: atom_id res chain seq x y z
N MET A 1 -21.28 34.38 14.09
CA MET A 1 -20.15 33.94 13.23
C MET A 1 -20.70 32.85 12.33
N SER A 2 -20.90 33.15 11.05
CA SER A 2 -21.49 32.24 10.07
C SER A 2 -20.45 31.21 9.63
N GLN A 3 -20.69 29.93 9.94
CA GLN A 3 -19.94 28.81 9.35
C GLN A 3 -20.13 28.82 7.83
N SER A 4 -19.06 28.50 7.10
CA SER A 4 -19.11 28.47 5.64
C SER A 4 -19.92 27.26 5.16
N PRO A 5 -20.62 27.34 4.01
CA PRO A 5 -21.48 26.26 3.51
C PRO A 5 -20.77 24.93 3.14
N ASN A 6 -19.44 24.85 3.28
CA ASN A 6 -18.63 23.69 2.88
C ASN A 6 -18.20 22.77 4.04
N GLU A 7 -18.59 23.06 5.29
CA GLU A 7 -18.13 22.29 6.46
C GLU A 7 -18.99 21.06 6.82
N VAL A 8 -20.21 20.97 6.27
CA VAL A 8 -21.11 19.85 6.54
C VAL A 8 -20.64 18.63 5.73
N ASN A 9 -20.13 17.59 6.39
CA ASN A 9 -19.73 16.27 5.85
C ASN A 9 -18.25 16.04 5.46
N THR A 10 -17.29 16.73 6.08
CA THR A 10 -15.85 16.42 5.88
C THR A 10 -15.41 15.19 6.70
N PHE A 11 -15.91 15.03 7.92
CA PHE A 11 -15.55 13.93 8.82
C PHE A 11 -16.76 13.11 9.25
N ARG A 12 -16.57 11.80 9.44
CA ARG A 12 -17.64 10.88 9.84
C ARG A 12 -18.20 11.21 11.23
N THR A 13 -17.30 11.54 12.16
CA THR A 13 -17.62 11.89 13.54
C THR A 13 -16.56 12.87 14.06
N THR A 14 -16.82 13.50 15.21
CA THR A 14 -15.84 14.36 15.91
C THR A 14 -14.52 13.63 16.21
N TYR A 15 -14.57 12.31 16.47
CA TYR A 15 -13.36 11.50 16.63
C TYR A 15 -12.49 11.46 15.36
N HIS A 16 -13.11 11.41 14.19
CA HIS A 16 -12.38 11.44 12.92
C HIS A 16 -11.80 12.84 12.64
N GLU A 17 -12.47 13.90 13.10
CA GLU A 17 -11.93 15.26 13.06
C GLU A 17 -10.71 15.43 13.98
N ASP A 18 -10.77 14.94 15.22
CA ASP A 18 -9.61 14.91 16.12
C ASP A 18 -8.45 14.10 15.53
N ARG A 19 -8.79 12.97 14.88
CA ARG A 19 -7.83 12.13 14.19
C ARG A 19 -7.15 12.86 13.03
N TYR A 20 -7.87 13.71 12.31
CA TYR A 20 -7.32 14.53 11.23
C TYR A 20 -6.20 15.45 11.73
N GLU A 21 -6.40 16.12 12.87
CA GLU A 21 -5.35 16.97 13.47
C GLU A 21 -4.11 16.17 13.86
N GLN A 22 -4.29 14.96 14.40
CA GLN A 22 -3.16 14.07 14.70
C GLN A 22 -2.40 13.65 13.43
N ILE A 23 -3.12 13.36 12.35
CA ILE A 23 -2.56 12.83 11.10
C ILE A 23 -1.70 13.87 10.38
N LYS A 24 -1.99 15.17 10.49
CA LYS A 24 -1.17 16.24 9.88
C LYS A 24 0.31 16.19 10.26
N SER A 25 0.60 15.71 11.48
CA SER A 25 1.97 15.58 11.99
C SER A 25 2.72 14.34 11.48
N ARG A 26 2.02 13.38 10.85
CA ARG A 26 2.62 12.12 10.38
C ARG A 26 3.45 12.36 9.12
N SER A 27 4.60 11.71 9.05
CA SER A 27 5.44 11.75 7.85
C SER A 27 4.76 11.05 6.66
N MET A 28 5.08 11.50 5.46
CA MET A 28 4.59 10.93 4.20
C MET A 28 5.70 10.11 3.52
N VAL A 29 5.35 8.94 3.00
CA VAL A 29 6.17 8.22 2.02
C VAL A 29 5.75 8.70 0.64
N GLU A 30 6.68 9.35 -0.05
CA GLU A 30 6.47 9.81 -1.42
C GLU A 30 6.52 8.61 -2.38
N GLU A 31 5.49 8.48 -3.24
CA GLU A 31 5.48 7.51 -4.34
C GLU A 31 6.56 7.88 -5.37
N LYS A 32 7.23 6.87 -5.93
CA LYS A 32 8.40 7.06 -6.79
C LYS A 32 8.21 6.42 -8.15
N HIS A 33 8.37 7.23 -9.20
CA HIS A 33 8.43 6.74 -10.56
C HIS A 33 9.65 5.82 -10.75
N TRP A 34 9.40 4.71 -11.42
CA TRP A 34 10.41 4.00 -12.16
C TRP A 34 10.63 4.73 -13.49
N MET A 35 11.80 5.37 -13.63
CA MET A 35 12.19 6.04 -14.87
C MET A 35 12.63 4.98 -15.88
N TYR A 36 11.85 4.79 -16.94
CA TYR A 36 12.14 3.82 -18.00
C TYR A 36 13.38 4.15 -18.84
N GLN A 37 13.90 5.38 -18.74
CA GLN A 37 14.80 5.97 -19.73
C GLN A 37 16.30 5.72 -19.50
N ASN A 38 16.71 5.06 -18.41
CA ASN A 38 18.14 4.90 -18.13
C ASN A 38 18.76 3.57 -18.56
N ASP A 39 18.01 2.65 -19.20
CA ASP A 39 18.47 1.33 -19.69
C ASP A 39 19.33 0.50 -18.71
N THR A 40 19.39 0.90 -17.43
CA THR A 40 20.33 0.33 -16.46
C THR A 40 19.84 -1.04 -16.00
N TYR A 41 18.51 -1.26 -16.03
CA TYR A 41 17.87 -2.51 -15.65
C TYR A 41 16.63 -2.79 -16.53
N PRO A 42 16.81 -3.18 -17.81
CA PRO A 42 15.69 -3.52 -18.70
C PRO A 42 14.79 -4.63 -18.13
N GLU A 43 15.35 -5.52 -17.29
CA GLU A 43 14.64 -6.56 -16.57
C GLU A 43 13.57 -5.99 -15.64
N VAL A 44 13.85 -4.88 -14.93
CA VAL A 44 12.89 -4.25 -14.02
C VAL A 44 11.70 -3.74 -14.81
N THR A 45 11.94 -3.05 -15.92
CA THR A 45 10.88 -2.58 -16.82
C THR A 45 10.02 -3.75 -17.33
N ASN A 46 10.64 -4.86 -17.70
CA ASN A 46 9.92 -6.06 -18.14
C ASN A 46 9.09 -6.69 -17.02
N ILE A 47 9.60 -6.73 -15.79
CA ILE A 47 8.86 -7.21 -14.62
C ILE A 47 7.65 -6.30 -14.35
N LEU A 48 7.81 -4.97 -14.34
CA LEU A 48 6.70 -4.03 -14.16
C LEU A 48 5.63 -4.17 -15.26
N LYS A 49 6.04 -4.37 -16.52
CA LYS A 49 5.13 -4.67 -17.64
C LYS A 49 4.31 -5.94 -17.39
N LYS A 50 4.96 -7.03 -16.96
CA LYS A 50 4.30 -8.31 -16.69
C LYS A 50 3.36 -8.24 -15.49
N GLN A 51 3.73 -7.49 -14.45
CA GLN A 51 2.89 -7.24 -13.27
C GLN A 51 1.81 -6.15 -13.50
N LYS A 52 1.68 -5.62 -14.72
CA LYS A 52 0.71 -4.57 -15.09
C LYS A 52 0.86 -3.26 -14.29
N LEU A 53 2.05 -3.00 -13.76
CA LEU A 53 2.35 -1.83 -12.94
C LEU A 53 2.69 -0.57 -13.74
N ILE A 54 2.84 -0.67 -15.06
CA ILE A 54 3.18 0.45 -15.95
C ILE A 54 2.16 1.58 -15.86
N TYR A 55 0.86 1.24 -15.93
CA TYR A 55 -0.19 2.25 -15.81
C TYR A 55 -0.12 2.97 -14.47
N PHE A 56 0.12 2.25 -13.37
CA PHE A 56 0.26 2.88 -12.06
C PHE A 56 1.49 3.80 -12.02
N ASN A 57 2.64 3.32 -12.50
CA ASN A 57 3.87 4.10 -12.58
C ASN A 57 3.69 5.43 -13.34
N ASP A 58 2.92 5.41 -14.43
CA ASP A 58 2.66 6.59 -15.27
C ASP A 58 1.63 7.55 -14.66
N LYS A 59 0.94 7.13 -13.59
CA LYS A 59 -0.05 7.94 -12.86
C LYS A 59 0.47 8.53 -11.58
N ILE A 60 1.65 8.10 -11.11
CA ILE A 60 2.30 8.71 -9.94
C ILE A 60 2.38 10.22 -10.19
N GLN A 61 1.88 10.99 -9.23
CA GLN A 61 1.83 12.44 -9.31
C GLN A 61 1.71 13.06 -7.92
N PRO A 62 2.07 14.35 -7.76
CA PRO A 62 1.77 15.08 -6.54
C PRO A 62 0.26 15.12 -6.26
N VAL A 63 -0.13 14.88 -5.01
CA VAL A 63 -1.52 14.98 -4.53
C VAL A 63 -1.55 15.87 -3.30
N SER A 64 -2.61 16.68 -3.17
CA SER A 64 -2.82 17.54 -1.99
C SER A 64 -2.81 16.71 -0.70
N LEU A 65 -2.02 17.17 0.28
CA LEU A 65 -1.92 16.54 1.59
C LEU A 65 -3.26 16.52 2.33
N ASP A 66 -4.08 17.55 2.18
CA ASP A 66 -5.40 17.60 2.84
C ASP A 66 -6.30 16.43 2.41
N LEU A 67 -6.22 16.00 1.15
CA LEU A 67 -6.98 14.84 0.66
C LEU A 67 -6.48 13.54 1.30
N ILE A 68 -5.18 13.44 1.50
CA ILE A 68 -4.53 12.26 2.10
C ILE A 68 -4.86 12.20 3.59
N TRP A 69 -4.77 13.34 4.28
CA TRP A 69 -5.09 13.46 5.70
C TRP A 69 -6.56 13.16 5.96
N GLU A 70 -7.47 13.75 5.18
CA GLU A 70 -8.91 13.50 5.30
C GLU A 70 -9.23 12.02 5.06
N PHE A 71 -8.64 11.43 4.02
CA PHE A 71 -8.81 10.01 3.72
C PHE A 71 -8.41 9.12 4.91
N TYR A 72 -7.20 9.31 5.45
CA TYR A 72 -6.70 8.46 6.52
C TYR A 72 -7.36 8.73 7.87
N ALA A 73 -7.84 9.96 8.08
CA ALA A 73 -8.66 10.29 9.24
C ALA A 73 -9.95 9.48 9.21
N ASN A 74 -10.68 9.54 8.09
CA ASN A 74 -11.97 8.88 7.89
C ASN A 74 -11.89 7.35 7.68
N ALA A 75 -10.72 6.81 7.37
CA ALA A 75 -10.50 5.37 7.17
C ALA A 75 -10.28 4.58 8.48
N LEU A 76 -10.04 5.27 9.60
CA LEU A 76 -9.91 4.65 10.91
C LEU A 76 -11.23 3.97 11.29
N ARG A 77 -11.18 2.70 11.69
CA ARG A 77 -12.36 2.00 12.20
C ARG A 77 -12.48 2.28 13.68
N VAL A 78 -13.65 2.73 14.13
CA VAL A 78 -13.94 2.91 15.54
C VAL A 78 -14.90 1.80 15.94
N THR A 79 -14.52 0.99 16.93
CA THR A 79 -15.28 -0.19 17.38
C THR A 79 -16.59 0.14 18.09
N SER A 80 -16.91 1.43 18.24
CA SER A 80 -18.13 1.95 18.87
C SER A 80 -19.05 2.64 17.87
N ASP A 81 -18.93 2.35 16.57
CA ASP A 81 -19.90 2.83 15.58
C ASP A 81 -21.27 2.18 15.89
N GLU A 82 -22.09 2.81 16.74
CA GLU A 82 -23.54 2.56 16.84
C GLU A 82 -24.20 2.74 15.45
N ASP A 83 -23.51 3.41 14.52
CA ASP A 83 -23.88 3.65 13.12
C ASP A 83 -23.30 2.62 12.11
N ASP A 84 -22.58 1.55 12.53
CA ASP A 84 -22.25 0.41 11.65
C ASP A 84 -22.93 -0.90 12.12
N PRO A 85 -24.24 -1.06 11.88
CA PRO A 85 -24.99 -2.27 12.21
C PRO A 85 -24.62 -3.49 11.34
N THR A 86 -23.64 -3.38 10.43
CA THR A 86 -23.35 -4.43 9.45
C THR A 86 -21.99 -5.11 9.61
N GLY A 87 -21.06 -4.51 10.38
CA GLY A 87 -19.68 -4.99 10.43
C GLY A 87 -18.96 -4.98 9.07
N ASN A 88 -19.51 -4.26 8.09
CA ASN A 88 -19.04 -4.21 6.70
C ASN A 88 -18.24 -2.93 6.35
N ALA A 89 -17.90 -2.06 7.31
CA ALA A 89 -17.12 -0.84 7.07
C ALA A 89 -15.63 -1.05 6.76
N ALA A 90 -15.17 -2.29 6.59
CA ALA A 90 -13.79 -2.55 6.15
C ALA A 90 -13.55 -1.95 4.76
N PHE A 91 -12.41 -1.26 4.59
CA PHE A 91 -11.99 -0.68 3.32
C PHE A 91 -12.89 0.46 2.76
N VAL A 92 -13.50 1.28 3.64
CA VAL A 92 -14.25 2.48 3.26
C VAL A 92 -13.70 3.73 3.96
N SER A 93 -13.66 4.86 3.25
CA SER A 93 -13.27 6.19 3.75
C SER A 93 -14.13 7.29 3.10
N TRP A 94 -13.94 8.54 3.51
CA TRP A 94 -14.64 9.72 2.99
C TRP A 94 -13.65 10.85 2.69
N VAL A 95 -13.81 11.49 1.53
CA VAL A 95 -13.00 12.66 1.14
C VAL A 95 -13.86 13.65 0.36
N ARG A 96 -13.97 14.88 0.86
CA ARG A 96 -14.74 16.00 0.28
C ARG A 96 -16.17 15.57 -0.07
N GLY A 97 -16.88 14.96 0.90
CA GLY A 97 -18.27 14.51 0.75
C GLY A 97 -18.47 13.28 -0.16
N LYS A 98 -17.41 12.55 -0.51
CA LYS A 98 -17.48 11.34 -1.34
C LYS A 98 -17.07 10.11 -0.56
N VAL A 99 -17.88 9.05 -0.63
CA VAL A 99 -17.53 7.71 -0.13
C VAL A 99 -16.46 7.10 -1.04
N ILE A 100 -15.35 6.66 -0.46
CA ILE A 100 -14.24 6.01 -1.14
C ILE A 100 -14.14 4.57 -0.67
N LYS A 101 -14.44 3.62 -1.54
CA LYS A 101 -14.08 2.22 -1.35
C LYS A 101 -12.63 2.01 -1.76
N TYR A 102 -11.83 1.40 -0.90
CA TYR A 102 -10.41 1.10 -1.16
C TYR A 102 -10.10 -0.39 -1.00
N ASP A 103 -11.09 -1.25 -1.19
CA ASP A 103 -10.87 -2.69 -1.25
C ASP A 103 -10.02 -3.07 -2.48
N GLY A 104 -9.39 -4.24 -2.43
CA GLY A 104 -8.45 -4.66 -3.47
C GLY A 104 -9.06 -4.75 -4.87
N LYS A 105 -10.36 -5.04 -5.02
CA LYS A 105 -11.03 -5.07 -6.34
C LYS A 105 -11.19 -3.65 -6.87
N THR A 106 -11.59 -2.71 -6.03
CA THR A 106 -11.71 -1.30 -6.40
C THR A 106 -10.36 -0.71 -6.79
N ILE A 107 -9.30 -0.99 -6.02
CA ILE A 107 -7.93 -0.55 -6.34
C ILE A 107 -7.44 -1.17 -7.66
N ASN A 108 -7.59 -2.48 -7.86
CA ASN A 108 -7.22 -3.12 -9.13
C ASN A 108 -7.93 -2.49 -10.33
N SER A 109 -9.19 -2.07 -10.15
CA SER A 109 -9.98 -1.44 -11.20
C SER A 109 -9.45 -0.06 -11.59
N VAL A 110 -9.05 0.78 -10.62
CA VAL A 110 -8.48 2.11 -10.92
C VAL A 110 -7.04 2.03 -11.42
N LEU A 111 -6.25 1.07 -10.92
CA LEU A 111 -4.86 0.86 -11.35
C LEU A 111 -4.72 0.01 -12.62
N LYS A 112 -5.84 -0.51 -13.16
CA LYS A 112 -5.86 -1.44 -14.31
C LYS A 112 -5.01 -2.70 -14.08
N CYS A 113 -4.78 -3.07 -12.83
CA CYS A 113 -4.01 -4.24 -12.39
C CYS A 113 -4.94 -5.43 -12.17
N LYS A 114 -5.55 -5.95 -13.24
CA LYS A 114 -6.48 -7.08 -13.10
C LYS A 114 -5.74 -8.33 -12.58
N PHE A 115 -6.29 -8.91 -11.52
CA PHE A 115 -5.90 -10.21 -10.98
C PHE A 115 -7.01 -11.20 -11.33
N TYR A 116 -6.66 -12.30 -11.99
CA TYR A 116 -7.66 -13.22 -12.57
C TYR A 116 -7.74 -14.55 -11.83
N ASP A 117 -6.72 -14.89 -11.06
CA ASP A 117 -6.70 -16.14 -10.30
C ASP A 117 -7.66 -16.04 -9.10
N SER A 118 -8.27 -17.15 -8.72
CA SER A 118 -9.09 -17.22 -7.50
C SER A 118 -8.23 -17.14 -6.22
N VAL A 119 -6.96 -17.50 -6.33
CA VAL A 119 -6.01 -17.59 -5.22
C VAL A 119 -4.73 -16.86 -5.56
N CYS A 120 -4.27 -15.97 -4.68
CA CYS A 120 -3.00 -15.27 -4.79
C CYS A 120 -1.93 -16.05 -3.98
N PRO A 121 -0.94 -16.68 -4.64
CA PRO A 121 0.07 -17.49 -3.93
C PRO A 121 0.82 -16.72 -2.86
N PHE A 122 1.07 -15.42 -3.09
CA PHE A 122 1.66 -14.53 -2.10
C PHE A 122 0.78 -14.43 -0.83
N ASN A 123 -0.53 -14.25 -0.98
CA ASN A 123 -1.43 -14.10 0.16
C ASN A 123 -1.63 -15.42 0.92
N GLU A 124 -1.68 -16.54 0.22
CA GLU A 124 -1.73 -17.86 0.87
C GLU A 124 -0.47 -18.12 1.68
N MET A 125 0.71 -17.86 1.10
CA MET A 125 1.96 -18.00 1.82
C MET A 125 2.06 -16.99 2.98
N LYS A 126 1.61 -15.75 2.80
CA LYS A 126 1.58 -14.75 3.88
C LYS A 126 0.74 -15.22 5.09
N ARG A 127 -0.32 -15.99 4.87
CA ARG A 127 -1.20 -16.56 5.91
C ARG A 127 -0.66 -17.85 6.52
N SER A 128 0.26 -18.55 5.86
CA SER A 128 0.85 -19.78 6.38
C SER A 128 1.85 -19.52 7.49
N ASP A 129 2.21 -20.57 8.23
CA ASP A 129 3.31 -20.48 9.20
C ASP A 129 4.62 -20.14 8.46
N LYS A 130 5.27 -19.07 8.94
CA LYS A 130 6.54 -18.55 8.41
C LYS A 130 7.63 -19.61 8.33
N ASN A 131 7.58 -20.66 9.14
CA ASN A 131 8.55 -21.75 9.09
C ASN A 131 8.54 -22.52 7.75
N TYR A 132 7.44 -22.45 6.99
CA TYR A 132 7.32 -23.10 5.67
C TYR A 132 7.60 -22.16 4.50
N TRP A 133 8.04 -20.93 4.77
CA TRP A 133 8.38 -20.00 3.70
C TRP A 133 9.69 -20.40 3.00
N PRO A 134 9.83 -20.12 1.70
CA PRO A 134 10.98 -20.56 0.91
C PRO A 134 12.21 -19.65 1.15
N TYR A 135 12.70 -19.54 2.39
CA TYR A 135 13.78 -18.63 2.75
C TYR A 135 15.09 -18.88 1.99
N THR A 136 15.37 -20.14 1.66
CA THR A 136 16.54 -20.51 0.84
C THR A 136 16.41 -19.97 -0.58
N ASP A 137 15.26 -20.15 -1.22
CA ASP A 137 15.03 -19.62 -2.58
C ASP A 137 14.97 -18.09 -2.58
N MET A 138 14.37 -17.50 -1.54
CA MET A 138 14.35 -16.06 -1.34
C MET A 138 15.78 -15.51 -1.17
N LYS A 139 16.64 -16.16 -0.36
CA LYS A 139 18.05 -15.77 -0.24
C LYS A 139 18.76 -15.82 -1.59
N ASN A 140 18.66 -16.95 -2.28
CA ASN A 140 19.37 -17.20 -3.54
C ASN A 140 18.94 -16.26 -4.66
N SER A 141 17.68 -15.81 -4.65
CA SER A 141 17.13 -14.92 -5.68
C SER A 141 17.29 -13.43 -5.37
N LEU A 142 17.32 -13.06 -4.08
CA LEU A 142 17.27 -11.65 -3.65
C LEU A 142 18.61 -11.08 -3.19
N ILE A 143 19.45 -11.89 -2.56
CA ILE A 143 20.63 -11.46 -1.79
C ILE A 143 21.89 -11.71 -2.62
N ARG A 144 22.87 -10.79 -2.56
CA ARG A 144 24.16 -10.97 -3.25
C ARG A 144 24.95 -12.13 -2.66
N PRO A 145 25.83 -12.78 -3.45
CA PRO A 145 26.76 -13.77 -2.91
C PRO A 145 27.53 -13.26 -1.70
N GLY A 146 27.75 -14.13 -0.72
CA GLY A 146 28.48 -13.81 0.53
C GLY A 146 27.66 -13.10 1.61
N HIS A 147 26.39 -12.80 1.37
CA HIS A 147 25.50 -12.17 2.35
C HIS A 147 24.33 -13.09 2.73
N ASP A 148 23.65 -12.77 3.82
CA ASP A 148 22.56 -13.59 4.36
C ASP A 148 21.45 -12.74 5.00
N TRP A 149 20.39 -13.41 5.43
CA TRP A 149 19.42 -12.86 6.36
C TRP A 149 20.10 -12.31 7.62
N ALA A 150 19.51 -11.25 8.18
CA ALA A 150 20.00 -10.72 9.44
C ALA A 150 19.91 -11.79 10.55
N PRO A 151 20.95 -11.94 11.40
CA PRO A 151 20.95 -12.91 12.49
C PRO A 151 19.72 -12.78 13.39
N THR A 152 19.16 -13.91 13.80
CA THR A 152 17.96 -13.97 14.64
C THR A 152 18.00 -15.21 15.52
N SER A 153 17.42 -15.13 16.72
CA SER A 153 17.20 -16.29 17.60
C SER A 153 15.95 -17.10 17.21
N LYS A 154 15.14 -16.59 16.28
CA LYS A 154 13.94 -17.26 15.79
C LYS A 154 14.28 -18.25 14.68
N ILE A 155 13.46 -19.28 14.53
CA ILE A 155 13.57 -20.28 13.45
C ILE A 155 13.44 -19.62 12.06
N SER A 156 12.56 -18.63 11.93
CA SER A 156 12.39 -17.87 10.68
C SER A 156 13.19 -16.56 10.68
N PRO A 157 13.87 -16.22 9.57
CA PRO A 157 14.45 -14.90 9.35
C PRO A 157 13.44 -13.77 9.56
N ALA A 158 13.92 -12.64 10.10
CA ALA A 158 13.09 -11.45 10.32
C ALA A 158 13.19 -10.42 9.18
N LYS A 159 14.41 -10.21 8.68
CA LYS A 159 14.73 -9.15 7.71
C LYS A 159 16.05 -9.40 6.99
N VAL A 160 16.23 -8.74 5.85
CA VAL A 160 17.51 -8.58 5.15
C VAL A 160 17.83 -7.09 5.02
N MET A 161 19.11 -6.73 5.04
CA MET A 161 19.53 -5.36 4.79
C MET A 161 19.39 -5.04 3.31
N VAL A 162 18.75 -3.91 2.96
CA VAL A 162 18.56 -3.53 1.55
C VAL A 162 19.91 -3.35 0.85
N VAL A 163 20.96 -2.94 1.57
CA VAL A 163 22.32 -2.82 1.03
C VAL A 163 22.85 -4.15 0.44
N ASP A 164 22.44 -5.28 1.00
CA ASP A 164 22.92 -6.63 0.65
C ASP A 164 22.13 -7.26 -0.52
N LEU A 165 21.04 -6.62 -0.97
CA LEU A 165 20.26 -7.10 -2.10
C LEU A 165 21.03 -6.99 -3.43
N ALA A 166 20.82 -7.97 -4.30
CA ALA A 166 21.30 -7.93 -5.67
C ALA A 166 20.71 -6.71 -6.43
N PRO A 167 21.38 -6.20 -7.48
CA PRO A 167 20.97 -4.94 -8.13
C PRO A 167 19.49 -4.89 -8.58
N ILE A 168 19.01 -5.93 -9.27
CA ILE A 168 17.61 -5.99 -9.74
C ILE A 168 16.62 -6.09 -8.56
N PRO A 169 16.79 -7.02 -7.58
CA PRO A 169 15.98 -7.03 -6.36
C PRO A 169 15.98 -5.71 -5.59
N LYS A 170 17.13 -5.03 -5.47
CA LYS A 170 17.23 -3.72 -4.81
C LYS A 170 16.37 -2.66 -5.50
N ALA A 171 16.43 -2.59 -6.82
CA ALA A 171 15.61 -1.67 -7.62
C ALA A 171 14.10 -1.94 -7.46
N LEU A 172 13.69 -3.20 -7.51
CA LEU A 172 12.30 -3.60 -7.27
C LEU A 172 11.86 -3.36 -5.83
N ALA A 173 12.72 -3.61 -4.85
CA ALA A 173 12.45 -3.33 -3.43
C ALA A 173 12.16 -1.85 -3.20
N TYR A 174 12.94 -0.97 -3.84
CA TYR A 174 12.68 0.47 -3.82
C TYR A 174 11.29 0.80 -4.38
N PHE A 175 10.93 0.26 -5.55
CA PHE A 175 9.59 0.47 -6.11
C PHE A 175 8.47 -0.03 -5.16
N ILE A 176 8.64 -1.22 -4.57
CA ILE A 176 7.68 -1.80 -3.62
C ILE A 176 7.53 -0.89 -2.38
N HIS A 177 8.64 -0.42 -1.80
CA HIS A 177 8.65 0.40 -0.58
C HIS A 177 8.05 1.79 -0.73
N HIS A 178 7.99 2.30 -1.95
CA HIS A 178 7.41 3.62 -2.22
C HIS A 178 5.96 3.51 -2.72
N ASN A 179 5.59 2.42 -3.38
CA ASN A 179 4.36 2.38 -4.17
C ASN A 179 3.38 1.26 -3.80
N LEU A 180 3.84 0.13 -3.26
CA LEU A 180 2.98 -1.06 -3.02
C LEU A 180 2.79 -1.38 -1.54
N SER A 181 3.88 -1.39 -0.76
CA SER A 181 3.83 -1.51 0.70
C SER A 181 4.80 -0.53 1.31
N THR A 182 4.26 0.60 1.75
CA THR A 182 5.04 1.80 2.04
C THR A 182 5.95 1.62 3.26
N ASN A 183 7.20 2.06 3.13
CA ASN A 183 8.18 1.99 4.21
C ASN A 183 9.12 3.19 4.16
N ARG A 184 9.09 4.00 5.22
CA ARG A 184 9.95 5.18 5.34
C ARG A 184 11.45 4.86 5.51
N SER A 185 11.78 3.78 6.22
CA SER A 185 13.17 3.50 6.59
C SER A 185 14.02 3.09 5.39
N GLY A 186 13.46 2.30 4.46
CA GLY A 186 14.10 1.84 3.23
C GLY A 186 15.40 1.01 3.40
N SER A 187 15.95 0.91 4.62
CA SER A 187 17.22 0.23 4.92
C SER A 187 17.06 -1.27 5.16
N GLU A 188 15.85 -1.69 5.53
CA GLU A 188 15.53 -3.07 5.91
C GLU A 188 14.32 -3.59 5.14
N LEU A 189 14.46 -4.81 4.63
CA LEU A 189 13.39 -5.55 3.97
C LEU A 189 12.95 -6.70 4.87
N ILE A 190 11.82 -6.52 5.58
CA ILE A 190 11.24 -7.59 6.40
C ILE A 190 10.83 -8.79 5.54
N SER A 191 10.81 -9.98 6.13
CA SER A 191 10.57 -11.24 5.42
C SER A 191 9.31 -11.25 4.57
N GLU A 192 8.23 -10.59 5.00
CA GLU A 192 6.98 -10.52 4.22
C GLU A 192 7.16 -9.73 2.91
N ARG A 193 7.88 -8.62 2.96
CA ARG A 193 8.18 -7.82 1.77
C ARG A 193 9.23 -8.49 0.90
N ALA A 194 10.16 -9.24 1.50
CA ALA A 194 11.06 -10.11 0.76
C ALA A 194 10.31 -11.22 0.02
N LEU A 195 9.28 -11.82 0.64
CA LEU A 195 8.42 -12.79 -0.02
C LEU A 195 7.67 -12.15 -1.19
N LEU A 196 7.09 -10.95 -1.02
CA LEU A 196 6.45 -10.21 -2.12
C LEU A 196 7.44 -9.95 -3.27
N LEU A 197 8.62 -9.45 -2.94
CA LEU A 197 9.68 -9.17 -3.90
C LEU A 197 10.09 -10.43 -4.66
N HIS A 198 10.26 -11.56 -3.97
CA HIS A 198 10.56 -12.86 -4.59
C HIS A 198 9.46 -13.27 -5.59
N GLN A 199 8.18 -13.15 -5.23
CA GLN A 199 7.07 -13.47 -6.13
C GLN A 199 7.08 -12.58 -7.39
N ILE A 200 7.29 -11.27 -7.21
CA ILE A 200 7.38 -10.29 -8.31
C ILE A 200 8.58 -10.58 -9.22
N LEU A 201 9.75 -10.86 -8.63
CA LEU A 201 10.99 -11.17 -9.35
C LEU A 201 10.83 -12.42 -10.23
N HIS A 202 10.20 -13.46 -9.69
CA HIS A 202 9.87 -14.69 -10.43
C HIS A 202 8.62 -14.55 -11.32
N GLN A 203 8.11 -13.33 -11.49
CA GLN A 203 6.97 -13.01 -12.38
C GLN A 203 5.71 -13.81 -12.05
N LYS A 204 5.57 -14.24 -10.79
CA LYS A 204 4.33 -14.82 -10.28
C LYS A 204 3.31 -13.71 -10.16
N GLN A 205 2.08 -13.94 -10.58
CA GLN A 205 1.02 -12.94 -10.48
C GLN A 205 0.73 -12.67 -9.00
N VAL A 206 0.70 -11.40 -8.62
CA VAL A 206 0.32 -10.96 -7.27
C VAL A 206 -0.86 -10.01 -7.36
N ASN A 207 -1.74 -10.06 -6.35
CA ASN A 207 -2.89 -9.16 -6.31
C ASN A 207 -2.48 -7.78 -5.75
N ILE A 208 -2.06 -6.90 -6.66
CA ILE A 208 -1.58 -5.54 -6.36
C ILE A 208 -2.58 -4.74 -5.52
N GLY A 209 -3.85 -4.77 -5.91
CA GLY A 209 -4.89 -4.04 -5.20
C GLY A 209 -5.09 -4.53 -3.78
N GLN A 210 -5.02 -5.84 -3.52
CA GLN A 210 -5.09 -6.37 -2.16
C GLN A 210 -3.87 -5.98 -1.31
N ILE A 211 -2.68 -5.94 -1.90
CA ILE A 211 -1.45 -5.51 -1.20
C ILE A 211 -1.58 -4.05 -0.77
N ILE A 212 -1.96 -3.17 -1.70
CA ILE A 212 -2.14 -1.73 -1.43
C ILE A 212 -3.29 -1.52 -0.43
N ALA A 213 -4.43 -2.20 -0.60
CA ALA A 213 -5.56 -2.10 0.33
C ALA A 213 -5.16 -2.44 1.77
N ALA A 214 -4.41 -3.54 1.95
CA ALA A 214 -3.93 -3.97 3.25
C ALA A 214 -2.93 -2.96 3.86
N ASP A 215 -2.02 -2.41 3.06
CA ASP A 215 -1.06 -1.40 3.53
C ASP A 215 -1.78 -0.08 3.90
N MET A 216 -2.73 0.38 3.07
CA MET A 216 -3.57 1.54 3.36
C MET A 216 -4.38 1.34 4.65
N ASP A 217 -4.97 0.17 4.83
CA ASP A 217 -5.73 -0.14 6.04
C ASP A 217 -4.85 -0.10 7.30
N ASP A 218 -3.70 -0.75 7.23
CA ASP A 218 -2.71 -0.80 8.31
C ASP A 218 -2.17 0.60 8.66
N ILE A 219 -1.99 1.48 7.68
CA ILE A 219 -1.67 2.90 7.90
C ILE A 219 -2.81 3.64 8.60
N ALA A 220 -4.05 3.42 8.18
CA ALA A 220 -5.23 4.06 8.76
C ALA A 220 -5.40 3.70 10.24
N GLN A 221 -5.32 2.40 10.54
CA GLN A 221 -5.46 1.87 11.90
C GLN A 221 -4.25 2.18 12.80
N SER A 222 -3.08 2.51 12.22
CA SER A 222 -1.87 2.77 13.01
C SER A 222 -1.79 4.22 13.51
N PRO A 223 -1.42 4.45 14.79
CA PRO A 223 -1.16 5.80 15.29
C PRO A 223 0.17 6.39 14.80
N LYS A 224 1.12 5.55 14.32
CA LYS A 224 2.53 5.95 14.12
C LYS A 224 3.06 5.79 12.69
N LYS A 225 2.38 5.01 11.84
CA LYS A 225 2.91 4.73 10.49
C LYS A 225 3.05 6.00 9.67
N SER A 226 3.97 6.01 8.71
CA SER A 226 3.94 7.07 7.71
C SER A 226 2.72 6.91 6.80
N LEU A 227 2.20 8.02 6.28
CA LEU A 227 1.13 8.03 5.29
C LEU A 227 1.71 7.65 3.92
N GLY A 228 0.86 7.19 3.00
CA GLY A 228 1.27 6.68 1.70
C GLY A 228 0.15 6.73 0.66
N HIS A 229 0.39 6.13 -0.52
CA HIS A 229 -0.63 5.83 -1.53
C HIS A 229 -1.40 7.05 -2.07
N ALA A 230 -0.75 8.21 -2.11
CA ALA A 230 -1.33 9.48 -2.53
C ALA A 230 -2.07 9.39 -3.88
N THR A 231 -1.40 8.83 -4.89
CA THR A 231 -1.93 8.65 -6.24
C THR A 231 -3.12 7.70 -6.24
N VAL A 232 -3.07 6.62 -5.47
CA VAL A 232 -4.18 5.66 -5.35
C VAL A 232 -5.41 6.36 -4.77
N ILE A 233 -5.25 7.12 -3.68
CA ILE A 233 -6.34 7.90 -3.06
C ILE A 233 -6.96 8.87 -4.08
N TYR A 234 -6.13 9.58 -4.85
CA TYR A 234 -6.59 10.50 -5.89
C TYR A 234 -7.41 9.78 -6.98
N LEU A 235 -6.91 8.65 -7.48
CA LEU A 235 -7.59 7.86 -8.52
C LEU A 235 -8.92 7.28 -8.03
N LEU A 236 -8.96 6.80 -6.77
CA LEU A 236 -10.18 6.29 -6.15
C LEU A 236 -11.24 7.40 -6.02
N ARG A 237 -10.86 8.59 -5.52
CA ARG A 237 -11.76 9.75 -5.43
C ARG A 237 -12.35 10.14 -6.79
N GLY A 238 -11.57 10.04 -7.86
CA GLY A 238 -12.01 10.31 -9.22
C GLY A 238 -13.16 9.41 -9.70
N ARG A 239 -13.30 8.21 -9.12
CA ARG A 239 -14.39 7.26 -9.42
C ARG A 239 -15.56 7.29 -8.43
N SER A 240 -15.40 7.95 -7.28
CA SER A 240 -16.44 8.01 -6.25
C SER A 240 -17.61 8.92 -6.64
N GLN A 241 -18.82 8.44 -6.34
CA GLN A 241 -20.06 9.21 -6.46
C GLN A 241 -20.19 10.18 -5.28
N MET A 242 -20.86 11.32 -5.49
CA MET A 242 -21.19 12.24 -4.40
C MET A 242 -22.31 11.66 -3.56
N ILE A 243 -22.26 11.89 -2.24
CA ILE A 243 -23.39 11.64 -1.36
C ILE A 243 -24.48 12.65 -1.75
N ARG A 244 -25.68 12.16 -2.11
CA ARG A 244 -26.84 13.04 -2.26
C ARG A 244 -27.30 13.43 -0.85
N PRO A 245 -27.44 14.73 -0.52
CA PRO A 245 -27.82 15.16 0.84
C PRO A 245 -29.24 14.81 1.29
N ASP A 246 -29.98 13.96 0.58
CA ASP A 246 -31.42 13.79 0.81
C ASP A 246 -31.84 12.32 0.61
N LEU A 247 -31.80 11.57 1.72
CA LEU A 247 -32.71 10.47 2.10
C LEU A 247 -32.79 10.43 3.63
#